data_AF-A0A955LSG3-F1
#
_entry.id   AF-A0A955LSG3-F1
#
_cell.length_a   1.000
_cell.length_b   1.000
_cell.length_c   1.000
_cell.angle_alpha   90.00
_cell.angle_beta   90.00
_cell.angle_gamma   90.00
#
_symmetry.space_group_name_H-M   'P 1'
#
loop_
_entity.id
_entity.type
_entity.pdbx_description
1 polymer ?
#
loop_
_entity_poly.entity_id
_entity_poly.type
_entity_poly.pdbx_seq_one_letter_code
_entity_poly.pdbx_strand_id
1 'polypeptide(L)'
;MHASHTPPQVTRREYWAWYLYDFGNSAYAAVVLLAIFSAYFKEQVVGGAEGTRLWGIAVGIAMLCVAVTSPILGAIADYSAAKKRLLFFYTMLCVIFTALLFFVQQGDVVMGMTFFIL
;
A
#
# COMPACT_ATOMS: atom_id res chain seq x y z
N MET A 1 11.14 29.17 -33.98
CA MET A 1 10.98 27.75 -34.36
C MET A 1 10.69 26.97 -33.07
N HIS A 2 9.42 26.82 -32.70
CA HIS A 2 9.03 25.98 -31.55
C HIS A 2 8.96 24.54 -32.04
N ALA A 3 9.92 23.70 -31.64
CA ALA A 3 9.81 22.26 -31.85
C ALA A 3 8.63 21.74 -31.02
N SER A 4 7.58 21.26 -31.69
CA SER A 4 6.47 20.58 -31.03
C SER A 4 6.98 19.25 -30.48
N HIS A 5 7.34 19.22 -29.19
CA HIS A 5 7.57 17.97 -28.47
C HIS A 5 6.21 17.28 -28.29
N THR A 6 5.82 16.45 -29.25
CA THR A 6 4.74 15.49 -29.04
C THR A 6 5.23 14.48 -27.98
N PRO A 7 4.59 14.41 -26.80
CA PRO A 7 4.95 13.40 -25.82
C PRO A 7 4.73 12.01 -26.42
N PRO A 8 5.54 11.01 -26.03
CA PRO A 8 5.39 9.64 -26.52
C PRO A 8 3.94 9.17 -26.28
N GLN A 9 3.32 8.66 -27.35
CA GLN A 9 1.93 8.18 -27.29
C GLN A 9 1.86 6.91 -26.47
N VAL A 10 1.04 6.92 -25.42
CA VAL A 10 0.80 5.75 -24.55
C VAL A 10 0.15 4.65 -25.38
N THR A 11 0.72 3.45 -25.33
CA THR A 11 0.23 2.33 -26.13
C THR A 11 -1.05 1.75 -25.54
N ARG A 12 -1.89 1.12 -26.37
CA ARG A 12 -3.11 0.44 -25.91
C ARG A 12 -2.83 -0.62 -24.84
N ARG A 13 -1.65 -1.26 -24.91
CA ARG A 13 -1.17 -2.24 -23.92
C ARG A 13 -0.89 -1.59 -22.56
N GLU A 14 -0.34 -0.38 -22.54
CA GLU A 14 -0.06 0.35 -21.30
C GLU A 14 -1.34 0.78 -20.58
N TYR A 15 -2.39 1.18 -21.31
CA TYR A 15 -3.70 1.44 -20.70
C TYR A 15 -4.27 0.20 -19.99
N TRP A 16 -4.31 -0.94 -20.69
CA TRP A 16 -4.81 -2.19 -20.09
C TRP A 16 -3.97 -2.64 -18.90
N ALA A 17 -2.64 -2.53 -18.99
CA ALA A 17 -1.76 -2.86 -17.87
C ALA A 17 -2.05 -1.96 -16.66
N TRP A 18 -2.30 -0.67 -16.89
CA TRP A 18 -2.60 0.28 -15.82
C TRP A 18 -3.98 0.00 -15.20
N TYR A 19 -5.01 -0.29 -16.00
CA TYR A 19 -6.33 -0.66 -15.50
C TYR A 19 -6.30 -1.94 -14.64
N LEU A 20 -5.57 -2.97 -15.09
CA LEU A 20 -5.42 -4.20 -14.31
C LEU A 20 -4.67 -3.95 -12.99
N TYR A 21 -3.63 -3.12 -13.03
CA TYR A 21 -2.88 -2.74 -11.82
C TYR A 21 -3.76 -2.00 -10.82
N ASP A 22 -4.50 -0.98 -11.27
CA ASP A 22 -5.37 -0.17 -10.41
C ASP A 22 -6.53 -0.98 -9.82
N PHE A 23 -7.11 -1.89 -10.64
CA PHE A 23 -8.12 -2.83 -10.19
C PHE A 23 -7.59 -3.77 -9.09
N GLY A 24 -6.42 -4.37 -9.32
CA GLY A 24 -5.80 -5.27 -8.35
C GLY A 24 -5.44 -4.56 -7.04
N ASN A 25 -4.85 -3.37 -7.13
CA ASN A 25 -4.48 -2.57 -5.97
C ASN A 25 -5.70 -2.17 -5.12
N SER A 26 -6.78 -1.74 -5.78
CA SER A 26 -8.02 -1.36 -5.08
C SER A 26 -8.71 -2.56 -4.44
N ALA A 27 -8.78 -3.70 -5.15
CA ALA A 27 -9.34 -4.94 -4.62
C ALA A 27 -8.54 -5.45 -3.40
N TYR A 28 -7.20 -5.37 -3.47
CA TYR A 28 -6.31 -5.69 -2.36
C TYR A 28 -6.61 -4.82 -1.14
N ALA A 29 -6.65 -3.49 -1.28
CA ALA A 29 -6.89 -2.59 -0.16
C ALA A 29 -8.26 -2.83 0.49
N ALA A 30 -9.31 -3.03 -0.32
CA ALA A 30 -10.66 -3.28 0.19
C ALA A 30 -10.80 -4.64 0.88
N VAL A 31 -10.33 -5.71 0.25
CA VAL A 31 -10.56 -7.08 0.74
C VAL A 31 -9.54 -7.46 1.80
N VAL A 32 -8.25 -7.30 1.52
CA VAL A 32 -7.19 -7.78 2.42
C VAL A 32 -7.08 -6.86 3.63
N LEU A 33 -6.95 -5.55 3.44
CA LEU A 33 -6.72 -4.62 4.55
C LEU A 33 -8.01 -4.33 5.32
N LEU A 34 -9.07 -3.88 4.62
CA LEU A 34 -10.27 -3.36 5.28
C LEU A 34 -11.25 -4.43 5.74
N ALA A 35 -11.41 -5.51 4.99
CA ALA A 35 -12.36 -6.57 5.34
C ALA A 35 -11.72 -7.67 6.20
N ILE A 36 -10.66 -8.32 5.69
CA ILE A 36 -10.10 -9.52 6.32
C ILE A 36 -9.18 -9.15 7.49
N PHE A 37 -8.12 -8.38 7.24
CA PHE A 37 -7.09 -8.14 8.24
C PHE A 37 -7.60 -7.27 9.39
N SER A 38 -8.42 -6.26 9.10
CA SER A 38 -9.14 -5.46 10.11
C SER A 38 -9.91 -6.34 11.10
N ALA A 39 -10.72 -7.28 10.61
CA ALA A 39 -11.48 -8.19 11.46
C ALA A 39 -10.55 -9.11 12.26
N TYR A 40 -9.58 -9.74 11.60
CA TYR A 40 -8.60 -10.61 12.24
C TYR A 40 -7.81 -9.92 13.36
N PHE A 41 -7.32 -8.70 13.11
CA PHE A 41 -6.53 -7.96 14.08
C PHE A 41 -7.37 -7.57 15.31
N LYS A 42 -8.58 -7.05 15.08
CA LYS A 42 -9.47 -6.62 16.17
C LYS A 42 -9.95 -7.80 17.02
N GLU A 43 -10.36 -8.89 16.37
CA GLU A 43 -11.06 -10.00 17.02
C GLU A 43 -10.11 -11.09 17.52
N GLN A 44 -9.05 -11.40 16.75
CA GLN A 44 -8.19 -12.56 17.01
C GLN A 44 -6.81 -12.18 17.56
N VAL A 45 -6.20 -11.07 17.13
CA VAL A 45 -4.84 -10.68 17.58
C VAL A 45 -4.89 -9.97 18.93
N VAL A 46 -5.80 -9.00 19.10
CA VAL A 46 -5.94 -8.22 20.33
C VAL A 46 -7.15 -8.68 21.16
N GLY A 47 -8.32 -8.75 20.54
CA GLY A 47 -9.59 -9.05 21.20
C GLY A 47 -10.21 -7.86 21.95
N GLY A 48 -11.55 -7.81 21.96
CA GLY A 48 -12.33 -6.83 22.73
C GLY A 48 -12.25 -5.38 22.22
N ALA A 49 -12.64 -4.42 23.07
CA ALA A 49 -12.68 -3.00 22.73
C ALA A 49 -11.29 -2.42 22.41
N GLU A 50 -10.25 -3.02 22.98
CA GLU A 50 -8.86 -2.61 22.79
C GLU A 50 -8.37 -2.87 21.36
N GLY A 51 -8.84 -3.93 20.71
CA GLY A 51 -8.52 -4.23 19.31
C GLY A 51 -8.95 -3.12 18.36
N THR A 52 -10.15 -2.57 18.53
CA THR A 52 -10.65 -1.46 17.71
C THR A 52 -9.84 -0.18 17.94
N ARG A 53 -9.42 0.08 19.19
CA ARG A 53 -8.58 1.24 19.52
C ARG A 53 -7.22 1.15 18.85
N LEU A 54 -6.53 0.02 19.02
CA LEU A 54 -5.19 -0.18 18.46
C LEU A 54 -5.21 -0.24 16.93
N TRP A 55 -6.25 -0.83 16.33
CA TRP A 55 -6.46 -0.81 14.89
C TRP A 55 -6.59 0.62 14.36
N GLY A 56 -7.41 1.46 15.01
CA GLY A 56 -7.55 2.86 14.62
C GLY A 56 -6.24 3.65 14.71
N ILE A 57 -5.45 3.41 15.77
CA ILE A 57 -4.11 3.99 15.92
C ILE A 57 -3.17 3.52 14.81
N ALA A 58 -3.16 2.22 14.49
CA ALA A 58 -2.32 1.65 13.43
C ALA A 58 -2.63 2.29 12.07
N VAL A 59 -3.91 2.38 11.70
CA VAL A 59 -4.36 3.03 10.46
C VAL A 59 -3.98 4.51 10.46
N GLY A 60 -4.16 5.21 11.58
CA GLY A 60 -3.80 6.63 11.71
C GLY A 60 -2.30 6.87 11.48
N ILE A 61 -1.44 6.06 12.10
CA ILE A 61 0.01 6.15 11.92
C ILE A 61 0.39 5.82 10.47
N ALA A 62 -0.17 4.76 9.88
CA ALA A 62 0.07 4.40 8.49
C ALA A 62 -0.27 5.56 7.54
N MET A 63 -1.43 6.19 7.71
CA MET A 63 -1.85 7.33 6.89
C MET A 63 -0.94 8.55 7.06
N LEU A 64 -0.44 8.82 8.28
CA LEU A 64 0.54 9.87 8.51
C LEU A 64 1.87 9.57 7.81
N CYS A 65 2.34 8.32 7.87
CA CYS A 65 3.54 7.88 7.14
C CYS A 65 3.37 8.07 5.63
N VAL A 66 2.22 7.69 5.06
CA VAL A 66 1.90 7.91 3.65
C VAL A 66 1.86 9.40 3.31
N ALA A 67 1.21 10.23 4.15
CA ALA A 67 1.12 11.67 3.94
C ALA A 67 2.51 12.35 3.87
N VAL A 68 3.45 11.92 4.71
CA VAL A 68 4.81 12.47 4.73
C VAL A 68 5.68 11.92 3.59
N THR A 69 5.56 10.63 3.28
CA THR A 69 6.39 9.99 2.25
C THR A 69 5.92 10.28 0.83
N SER A 70 4.62 10.43 0.59
CA SER A 70 4.05 10.69 -0.73
C SER A 70 4.65 11.91 -1.48
N PRO A 71 4.84 13.11 -0.90
CA PRO A 71 5.46 14.23 -1.61
C PRO A 71 6.94 13.97 -1.95
N ILE A 72 7.68 13.31 -1.06
CA ILE A 72 9.10 12.99 -1.25
C ILE A 72 9.25 11.99 -2.39
N LEU A 73 8.46 10.93 -2.36
CA LEU A 73 8.47 9.88 -3.39
C LEU A 73 7.93 10.40 -4.72
N GLY A 74 6.91 11.26 -4.70
CA GLY A 74 6.38 11.94 -5.88
C GLY A 74 7.44 12.79 -6.56
N ALA A 75 8.16 13.62 -5.79
CA ALA A 75 9.28 14.39 -6.31
C ALA A 75 10.37 13.49 -6.93
N ILE A 76 10.81 12.43 -6.23
CA ILE A 76 11.80 11.49 -6.75
C ILE A 76 11.31 10.82 -8.06
N ALA A 77 10.04 10.43 -8.12
CA ALA A 77 9.44 9.79 -9.28
C ALA A 77 9.39 10.72 -10.50
N ASP A 78 9.16 12.01 -10.28
CA ASP A 78 9.14 13.04 -11.32
C ASP A 78 10.56 13.38 -11.81
N TYR A 79 11.54 13.48 -10.92
CA TYR A 79 12.93 13.76 -11.29
C TYR A 79 13.64 12.56 -11.95
N SER A 80 13.34 11.33 -11.53
CA SER A 80 14.10 10.14 -11.96
C SER A 80 13.52 9.45 -13.20
N ALA A 81 12.36 9.86 -13.73
CA ALA A 81 11.58 9.14 -14.75
C ALA A 81 11.34 7.64 -14.42
N ALA A 82 11.52 7.25 -13.15
CA ALA A 82 11.56 5.87 -12.68
C ALA A 82 10.21 5.39 -12.14
N LYS A 83 9.11 6.04 -12.55
CA LYS A 83 7.74 5.78 -12.06
C LYS A 83 7.38 4.29 -12.08
N LYS A 84 7.70 3.58 -13.17
CA LYS A 84 7.46 2.12 -13.30
C LYS A 84 8.29 1.28 -12.31
N ARG A 85 9.54 1.68 -12.03
CA ARG A 85 10.44 0.96 -11.10
C ARG A 85 10.03 1.17 -9.64
N LEU A 86 9.66 2.40 -9.28
CA LEU A 86 9.14 2.70 -7.95
C LEU A 86 7.82 1.96 -7.70
N LEU A 87 6.90 1.97 -8.66
CA LEU A 87 5.65 1.22 -8.59
C LEU A 87 5.92 -0.26 -8.29
N PHE A 88 6.80 -0.89 -9.09
CA PHE A 88 7.16 -2.30 -8.90
C PHE A 88 7.80 -2.58 -7.53
N PHE A 89 8.69 -1.70 -7.07
CA PHE A 89 9.32 -1.83 -5.76
C PHE A 89 8.29 -1.81 -4.62
N TYR A 90 7.37 -0.84 -4.63
CA TYR A 90 6.32 -0.74 -3.60
C TYR A 90 5.33 -1.90 -3.66
N THR A 91 4.97 -2.38 -4.87
CA THR A 91 4.15 -3.58 -4.99
C THR A 91 4.86 -4.79 -4.39
N MET A 92 6.14 -4.99 -4.68
CA MET A 92 6.91 -6.12 -4.13
C MET A 92 7.03 -6.02 -2.60
N LEU A 93 7.28 -4.82 -2.09
CA LEU A 93 7.35 -4.55 -0.65
C LEU A 93 6.03 -4.93 0.03
N CYS A 94 4.91 -4.47 -0.53
CA CYS A 94 3.56 -4.79 -0.07
C CYS A 94 3.28 -6.30 -0.08
N VAL A 95 3.67 -7.02 -1.14
CA VAL A 95 3.52 -8.48 -1.21
C VAL A 95 4.33 -9.18 -0.12
N ILE A 96 5.56 -8.73 0.14
CA ILE A 96 6.41 -9.30 1.19
C ILE A 96 5.77 -9.09 2.57
N PHE A 97 5.36 -7.85 2.91
CA PHE A 97 4.74 -7.60 4.21
C PHE A 97 3.40 -8.31 4.38
N THR A 98 2.58 -8.39 3.32
CA THR A 98 1.35 -9.17 3.33
C THR A 98 1.63 -10.65 3.59
N ALA A 99 2.68 -11.22 2.98
CA ALA A 99 3.09 -12.58 3.25
C ALA A 99 3.61 -12.76 4.69
N LEU A 100 4.30 -11.75 5.25
CA LEU A 100 4.77 -11.76 6.62
C LEU A 100 3.62 -11.70 7.65
N LEU A 101 2.47 -11.12 7.30
CA LEU A 101 1.28 -11.15 8.16
C LEU A 101 0.80 -12.57 8.48
N PHE A 102 1.15 -13.56 7.65
CA PHE A 102 0.86 -14.97 7.96
C PHE A 102 1.51 -15.45 9.27
N PHE A 103 2.65 -14.86 9.67
CA PHE A 103 3.36 -15.23 10.89
C PHE A 103 2.81 -14.52 12.14
N VAL A 104 1.89 -13.57 12.00
CA VAL A 104 1.30 -12.85 13.14
C VAL A 104 0.34 -13.79 13.87
N GLN A 105 0.68 -14.14 15.11
CA GLN A 105 -0.15 -15.00 15.97
C GLN A 105 -0.92 -14.18 17.03
N GLN A 106 -1.80 -14.86 17.75
CA GLN A 106 -2.62 -14.25 18.80
C GLN A 106 -1.71 -13.70 19.91
N GLY A 107 -1.86 -12.41 20.24
CA GLY A 107 -1.03 -11.71 21.22
C GLY A 107 0.16 -10.93 20.64
N ASP A 108 0.53 -11.15 19.37
CA ASP A 108 1.65 -10.45 18.72
C ASP A 108 1.25 -9.08 18.14
N VAL A 109 0.65 -8.25 18.98
CA VAL A 109 0.04 -6.97 18.61
C VAL A 109 1.04 -6.02 17.96
N VAL A 110 2.25 -5.90 18.54
CA VAL A 110 3.30 -4.99 18.04
C VAL A 110 3.80 -5.41 16.67
N MET A 111 3.96 -6.72 16.45
CA MET A 111 4.42 -7.26 15.18
C MET A 111 3.36 -7.04 14.08
N GLY A 112 2.08 -7.34 14.40
CA GLY A 112 0.96 -7.10 13.49
C GLY A 112 0.79 -5.63 13.10
N MET A 113 0.94 -4.71 14.06
CA MET A 113 0.90 -3.26 13.77
C MET A 113 2.08 -2.83 12.90
N THR A 114 3.28 -3.32 13.18
CA THR A 114 4.49 -2.93 12.44
C THR A 114 4.43 -3.38 10.99
N PHE A 115 4.03 -4.64 10.74
CA PHE A 115 3.90 -5.17 9.38
C PHE A 115 2.74 -4.55 8.59
N PHE A 116 1.71 -4.04 9.28
CA PHE A 116 0.62 -3.34 8.62
C PHE A 116 0.97 -1.89 8.23
N ILE A 117 1.77 -1.22 9.07
CA ILE A 117 2.16 0.18 8.85
C ILE A 117 3.21 0.32 7.72
N LEU A 118 4.06 -0.69 7.53
CA LEU A 118 5.16 -0.71 6.56
C LEU A 118 4.74 -1.35 5.22
#